data_AF-A0A6D0IJP3-F1
#
_entry.id   AF-A0A6D0IJP3-F1
#
_cell.length_a   1.000
_cell.length_b   1.000
_cell.length_c   1.000
_cell.angle_alpha   90.00
_cell.angle_beta   90.00
_cell.angle_gamma   90.00
#
_symmetry.space_group_name_H-M   'P 1'
#
loop_
_entity.id
_entity.type
_entity.pdbx_description
1 polymer ?
#
loop_
_entity_poly.entity_id
_entity_poly.type
_entity_poly.pdbx_seq_one_letter_code
_entity_poly.pdbx_strand_id
1 'polypeptide(L)'
;MRNKLSFDLQLNARKAAIAERIAAHKIARSKVSVFLMAMSAGVFMAIGFTFYLSVIADAPSSQALTHLVGGLCFTLGFILLAVCGTSLFTSSVMTVMAKSRGVISWRTWLINALLVACGNLAGIACFSLLIWFSGLVM
;
A
#
# COMPACT_ATOMS: atom_id res chain seq x y z
N MET A 1 -20.71 12.18 31.11
CA MET A 1 -19.71 12.55 30.07
C MET A 1 -18.27 12.13 30.40
N ARG A 2 -17.78 12.32 31.63
CA ARG A 2 -16.38 11.99 32.03
C ARG A 2 -15.95 10.52 31.77
N ASN A 3 -16.88 9.57 31.92
CA ASN A 3 -16.59 8.14 31.72
C ASN A 3 -16.43 7.74 30.24
N LYS A 4 -17.18 8.39 29.32
CA LYS A 4 -17.00 8.18 27.87
C LYS A 4 -15.67 8.76 27.39
N LEU A 5 -15.34 9.96 27.87
CA LEU A 5 -14.08 10.62 27.53
C LEU A 5 -12.86 9.79 27.98
N SER A 6 -12.90 9.18 29.17
CA SER A 6 -11.84 8.28 29.66
C SER A 6 -11.73 6.99 28.84
N PHE A 7 -12.87 6.37 28.51
CA PHE A 7 -12.92 5.17 27.68
C PHE A 7 -12.38 5.43 26.25
N ASP A 8 -12.79 6.52 25.62
CA ASP A 8 -12.34 6.91 24.28
C ASP A 8 -10.82 7.20 24.27
N LEU A 9 -10.30 7.84 25.33
CA LEU A 9 -8.88 8.12 25.47
C LEU A 9 -8.06 6.83 25.63
N GLN A 10 -8.53 5.90 26.45
CA GLN A 10 -7.90 4.59 26.64
C GLN A 10 -7.92 3.76 25.36
N LEU A 11 -9.03 3.78 24.62
CA LEU A 11 -9.17 3.08 23.35
C LEU A 11 -8.19 3.64 22.30
N ASN A 12 -8.08 4.97 22.20
CA ASN A 12 -7.16 5.63 21.27
C ASN A 12 -5.69 5.37 21.62
N ALA A 13 -5.36 5.41 22.91
CA ALA A 13 -4.01 5.06 23.39
C ALA A 13 -3.64 3.61 23.04
N ARG A 14 -4.59 2.67 23.18
CA ARG A 14 -4.36 1.26 22.83
C ARG A 14 -4.16 1.06 21.33
N LYS A 15 -4.94 1.74 20.48
CA LYS A 15 -4.78 1.73 19.02
C LYS A 15 -3.42 2.28 18.60
N ALA A 16 -2.99 3.39 19.20
CA ALA A 16 -1.68 3.99 18.94
C ALA A 16 -0.53 3.02 19.30
N ALA A 17 -0.60 2.38 20.47
CA ALA A 17 0.39 1.39 20.90
C ALA A 17 0.46 0.17 19.96
N ILE A 18 -0.67 -0.29 19.41
CA ILE A 18 -0.69 -1.36 18.40
C ILE A 18 -0.03 -0.87 17.10
N ALA A 19 -0.37 0.32 16.62
CA ALA A 19 0.21 0.89 15.41
C ALA A 19 1.74 1.06 15.54
N GLU A 20 2.22 1.49 16.70
CA GLU A 20 3.64 1.61 17.02
C GLU A 20 4.35 0.25 16.97
N ARG A 21 3.77 -0.79 17.59
CA ARG A 21 4.33 -2.15 17.54
C ARG A 21 4.39 -2.71 16.12
N ILE A 22 3.33 -2.51 15.34
CA ILE A 22 3.28 -2.95 13.93
C ILE A 22 4.36 -2.22 13.13
N ALA A 23 4.50 -0.90 13.30
CA ALA A 23 5.51 -0.11 12.60
C ALA A 23 6.95 -0.52 12.99
N ALA A 24 7.22 -0.75 14.27
CA ALA A 24 8.52 -1.23 14.74
C ALA A 24 8.86 -2.61 14.15
N HIS A 25 7.89 -3.53 14.17
CA HIS A 25 8.07 -4.86 13.58
C HIS A 25 8.30 -4.81 12.06
N LYS A 26 7.63 -3.89 11.35
CA LYS A 26 7.82 -3.69 9.91
C LYS A 26 9.24 -3.28 9.57
N ILE A 27 9.84 -2.40 10.39
CA ILE A 27 11.17 -1.84 10.20
C ILE A 27 12.28 -2.80 10.65
N ALA A 28 11.99 -3.71 11.58
CA ALA A 28 12.93 -4.73 12.03
C ALA A 28 13.18 -5.85 11.00
N ARG A 29 12.38 -5.93 9.92
CA ARG A 29 12.58 -6.93 8.86
C ARG A 29 13.86 -6.69 8.08
N SER A 30 14.40 -7.75 7.48
CA SER A 30 15.55 -7.63 6.58
C SER A 30 15.17 -6.78 5.37
N LYS A 31 16.14 -5.97 4.90
CA LYS A 31 15.93 -5.08 3.73
C LYS A 31 15.47 -5.87 2.49
N VAL A 32 15.99 -7.08 2.29
CA VAL A 32 15.59 -7.96 1.19
C VAL A 32 14.12 -8.38 1.31
N SER A 33 13.68 -8.78 2.51
CA SER A 33 12.28 -9.12 2.74
C SER A 33 11.35 -7.93 2.50
N VAL A 34 11.70 -6.75 3.00
CA VAL A 34 10.93 -5.52 2.77
C VAL A 34 10.86 -5.19 1.28
N PHE A 35 11.96 -5.32 0.55
CA PHE A 35 12.01 -5.07 -0.88
C PHE A 35 11.12 -6.04 -1.67
N LEU A 36 11.21 -7.35 -1.40
CA LEU A 36 10.37 -8.35 -2.08
C LEU A 36 8.88 -8.15 -1.77
N MET A 37 8.54 -7.83 -0.52
CA MET A 37 7.17 -7.50 -0.14
C MET A 37 6.68 -6.17 -0.74
N ALA A 38 7.57 -5.23 -1.04
CA ALA A 38 7.23 -4.01 -1.74
C ALA A 38 7.09 -4.24 -3.24
N MET A 39 7.91 -5.11 -3.82
CA MET A 39 7.79 -5.52 -5.21
C MET A 39 6.45 -6.21 -5.48
N SER A 40 6.03 -7.15 -4.62
CA SER A 40 4.72 -7.79 -4.76
C SER A 40 3.56 -6.80 -4.60
N ALA A 41 3.65 -5.84 -3.68
CA ALA A 41 2.67 -4.76 -3.58
C ALA A 41 2.57 -3.94 -4.89
N GLY A 42 3.70 -3.66 -5.54
CA GLY A 42 3.73 -2.98 -6.84
C GLY A 42 3.02 -3.77 -7.94
N VAL A 43 3.29 -5.08 -8.03
CA VAL A 43 2.61 -5.98 -8.98
C VAL A 43 1.10 -5.98 -8.76
N PHE A 44 0.64 -6.10 -7.52
CA PHE A 44 -0.81 -6.11 -7.23
C PHE A 44 -1.50 -4.78 -7.55
N MET A 45 -0.81 -3.65 -7.34
CA MET A 45 -1.33 -2.35 -7.77
C MET A 45 -1.41 -2.26 -9.29
N ALA A 46 -0.42 -2.78 -10.01
CA ALA A 46 -0.41 -2.82 -11.47
C ALA A 46 -1.51 -3.74 -12.03
N ILE A 47 -1.78 -4.89 -11.39
CA ILE A 47 -2.93 -5.75 -11.73
C ILE A 47 -4.24 -4.99 -11.57
N GLY A 48 -4.47 -4.35 -10.41
CA GLY A 48 -5.68 -3.57 -10.17
C GLY A 48 -5.86 -2.44 -11.18
N PHE A 49 -4.78 -1.73 -11.52
CA PHE A 49 -4.82 -0.64 -12.49
C PHE A 49 -5.05 -1.14 -13.92
N THR A 50 -4.47 -2.28 -14.30
CA THR A 50 -4.74 -2.92 -15.59
C THR A 50 -6.21 -3.30 -15.70
N PHE A 51 -6.80 -3.86 -14.63
CA PHE A 51 -8.22 -4.19 -14.62
C PHE A 51 -9.10 -2.94 -14.74
N TYR A 52 -8.75 -1.85 -14.04
CA TYR A 52 -9.40 -0.55 -14.23
C TYR A 52 -9.39 -0.12 -15.70
N LEU A 53 -8.22 -0.15 -16.34
CA LEU A 53 -8.06 0.23 -17.75
C LEU A 53 -8.91 -0.66 -18.66
N SER A 54 -8.92 -1.97 -18.46
CA SER A 54 -9.73 -2.90 -19.25
C SER A 54 -11.24 -2.63 -19.15
N VAL A 55 -11.73 -2.21 -17.98
CA VAL A 55 -13.16 -1.89 -17.79
C VAL A 55 -13.55 -0.59 -18.49
N ILE A 56 -12.64 0.39 -18.55
CA ILE A 56 -12.94 1.69 -19.15
C ILE A 56 -12.58 1.80 -20.63
N ALA A 57 -11.83 0.85 -21.19
CA ALA A 57 -11.24 0.93 -22.53
C ALA A 57 -12.27 1.17 -23.66
N ASP A 58 -13.42 0.49 -23.61
CA ASP A 58 -14.45 0.55 -24.66
C ASP A 58 -15.62 1.47 -24.31
N ALA A 59 -15.57 2.16 -23.17
CA ALA A 59 -16.67 3.01 -22.74
C ALA A 59 -16.50 4.46 -23.24
N PRO A 60 -17.59 5.12 -23.68
CA PRO A 60 -17.53 6.54 -24.00
C PRO A 60 -17.09 7.35 -22.77
N SER A 61 -16.11 8.25 -22.97
CA SER A 61 -15.37 8.99 -21.92
C SER A 61 -16.23 9.88 -21.01
N SER A 62 -17.53 10.00 -21.28
CA SER A 62 -18.49 10.80 -20.50
C SER A 62 -19.33 9.97 -19.52
N GLN A 63 -19.12 8.65 -19.41
CA GLN A 63 -19.88 7.80 -18.49
C GLN A 63 -19.23 7.73 -17.10
N ALA A 64 -19.73 8.56 -16.18
CA ALA A 64 -19.35 8.53 -14.76
C ALA A 64 -19.52 7.12 -14.13
N LEU A 65 -20.53 6.37 -14.59
CA LEU A 65 -20.78 4.99 -14.13
C LEU A 65 -19.62 4.04 -14.47
N THR A 66 -19.00 4.19 -15.64
CA THR A 66 -17.89 3.35 -16.06
C THR A 66 -16.66 3.58 -15.18
N HIS A 67 -16.34 4.84 -14.85
CA HIS A 67 -15.27 5.14 -13.91
C HIS A 67 -15.57 4.65 -12.49
N LEU A 68 -16.84 4.66 -12.07
CA LEU A 68 -17.25 4.07 -10.79
C LEU A 68 -17.01 2.56 -10.77
N VAL A 69 -17.45 1.83 -11.80
CA VAL A 69 -17.24 0.38 -11.92
C VAL A 69 -15.75 0.06 -12.05
N GLY A 70 -14.99 0.80 -12.85
CA GLY A 70 -13.55 0.68 -12.93
C GLY A 70 -12.89 0.89 -11.56
N GLY A 71 -13.33 1.91 -10.80
CA GLY A 71 -12.84 2.16 -9.46
C GLY A 71 -13.12 1.00 -8.50
N LEU A 72 -14.30 0.37 -8.59
CA LEU A 72 -14.62 -0.85 -7.85
C LEU A 72 -13.69 -2.01 -8.25
N CYS A 73 -13.41 -2.19 -9.54
CA CYS A 73 -12.46 -3.20 -10.02
C CYS A 73 -11.03 -2.95 -9.54
N PHE A 74 -10.59 -1.68 -9.47
CA PHE A 74 -9.29 -1.31 -8.93
C PHE A 74 -9.10 -1.73 -7.46
N THR A 75 -10.19 -1.75 -6.67
CA THR A 75 -10.13 -2.18 -5.26
C THR A 75 -9.61 -3.60 -5.08
N LEU A 76 -9.72 -4.46 -6.10
CA LEU A 76 -9.14 -5.80 -6.09
C LEU A 76 -7.62 -5.77 -5.82
N GLY A 77 -6.91 -4.76 -6.36
CA GLY A 77 -5.50 -4.55 -6.08
C GLY A 77 -5.25 -4.36 -4.58
N PHE A 78 -6.05 -3.50 -3.92
CA PHE A 78 -5.94 -3.28 -2.48
C PHE A 78 -6.33 -4.50 -1.63
N ILE A 79 -7.29 -5.31 -2.09
CA ILE A 79 -7.67 -6.56 -1.41
C ILE A 79 -6.48 -7.54 -1.42
N LEU A 80 -5.82 -7.71 -2.57
CA LEU A 80 -4.61 -8.54 -2.68
C LEU A 80 -3.49 -8.03 -1.76
N LEU A 81 -3.29 -6.71 -1.70
CA LEU A 81 -2.33 -6.10 -0.76
C LEU A 81 -2.62 -6.48 0.69
N ALA A 82 -3.89 -6.39 1.10
CA ALA A 82 -4.33 -6.64 2.47
C ALA A 82 -4.19 -8.11 2.85
N VAL A 83 -4.63 -9.02 1.99
CA VAL A 83 -4.59 -10.48 2.24
C VAL A 83 -3.15 -11.00 2.28
N CYS A 84 -2.29 -10.57 1.36
CA CYS A 84 -0.90 -11.01 1.31
C CYS A 84 0.02 -10.28 2.32
N GLY A 85 -0.47 -9.24 3.01
CA GLY A 85 0.30 -8.48 4.00
C GLY A 85 1.54 -7.78 3.41
N THR A 86 1.44 -7.33 2.17
CA THR A 86 2.55 -6.71 1.43
C THR A 86 2.82 -5.27 1.88
N SER A 87 3.92 -4.67 1.42
CA SER A 87 4.33 -3.32 1.86
C SER A 87 4.16 -2.29 0.76
N LEU A 88 3.07 -1.53 0.80
CA LEU A 88 2.88 -0.35 -0.06
C LEU A 88 3.51 0.89 0.57
N PHE A 89 4.01 1.80 -0.25
CA PHE A 89 4.63 3.06 0.18
C PHE A 89 3.77 3.85 1.16
N THR A 90 2.47 3.99 0.90
CA THR A 90 1.53 4.71 1.79
C THR A 90 1.49 4.11 3.20
N SER A 91 1.46 2.77 3.30
CA SER A 91 1.53 2.07 4.59
C SER A 91 2.89 2.26 5.28
N SER A 92 3.97 2.38 4.51
CA SER A 92 5.31 2.66 5.04
C SER A 92 5.41 4.09 5.58
N VAL A 93 4.80 5.08 4.92
CA VAL A 93 4.75 6.47 5.40
C VAL A 93 4.06 6.56 6.76
N MET A 94 2.97 5.81 6.98
CA MET A 94 2.27 5.78 8.28
C MET A 94 3.14 5.29 9.46
N THR A 95 4.27 4.62 9.19
CA THR A 95 5.26 4.31 10.24
C THR A 95 5.91 5.55 10.86
N VAL A 96 5.63 6.75 10.32
CA VAL A 96 5.96 8.04 10.95
C VAL A 96 5.37 8.19 12.35
N MET A 97 4.28 7.49 12.69
CA MET A 97 3.77 7.46 14.07
C MET A 97 4.74 6.79 15.05
N ALA A 98 5.48 5.77 14.61
CA ALA A 98 6.58 5.21 15.42
C ALA A 98 7.76 6.17 15.49
N LYS A 99 7.98 7.00 14.46
CA LYS A 99 8.99 8.08 14.48
C LYS A 99 8.63 9.16 15.49
N SER A 100 7.39 9.64 15.52
CA SER A 100 6.95 10.71 16.43
C SER A 100 7.05 10.31 17.90
N ARG A 101 6.96 9.01 18.18
CA ARG A 101 7.13 8.40 19.51
C ARG A 101 8.58 8.06 19.88
N GLY A 102 9.54 8.35 18.99
CA GLY A 102 10.96 8.10 19.24
C GLY A 102 11.41 6.64 19.08
N VAL A 103 10.55 5.75 18.58
CA VAL A 103 10.86 4.32 18.41
C VAL A 103 11.87 4.08 17.28
N ILE A 104 11.86 4.95 16.26
CA ILE A 104 12.74 4.86 15.08
C ILE A 104 13.44 6.19 14.81
N SER A 105 14.60 6.13 14.14
CA SER A 105 15.33 7.32 13.69
C SER A 105 14.78 7.87 12.36
N TRP A 106 15.00 9.16 12.08
CA TRP A 106 14.61 9.77 10.79
C TRP A 106 15.31 9.11 9.60
N ARG A 107 16.60 8.77 9.77
CA ARG A 107 17.38 8.08 8.74
C ARG A 107 16.81 6.69 8.45
N THR A 108 16.48 5.92 9.49
CA THR A 108 15.88 4.58 9.33
C THR A 108 14.53 4.66 8.65
N TRP A 109 13.68 5.62 9.05
CA TRP A 109 12.37 5.83 8.47
C TRP A 109 12.47 6.19 6.97
N LEU A 110 13.33 7.14 6.60
CA LEU A 110 13.55 7.55 5.20
C LEU A 110 14.09 6.41 4.35
N ILE A 111 15.11 5.68 4.82
CA ILE A 111 15.68 4.55 4.09
C ILE A 111 14.62 3.48 3.85
N ASN A 112 13.81 3.16 4.85
CA ASN A 112 12.73 2.18 4.71
C ASN A 112 11.66 2.65 3.72
N ALA A 113 11.24 3.92 3.80
CA ALA A 113 10.26 4.49 2.89
C ALA A 113 10.76 4.47 1.43
N LEU A 114 12.01 4.84 1.19
CA LEU A 114 12.64 4.79 -0.13
C LEU A 114 12.79 3.35 -0.64
N LEU A 115 13.21 2.42 0.21
CA LEU A 115 13.33 1.00 -0.16
C LEU A 115 11.98 0.42 -0.60
N VAL A 116 10.91 0.74 0.11
CA VAL A 116 9.55 0.35 -0.26
C VAL A 116 9.10 1.02 -1.55
N ALA A 117 9.39 2.31 -1.74
CA ALA A 117 9.06 3.01 -2.98
C ALA A 117 9.77 2.38 -4.19
N CYS A 118 11.06 2.11 -4.09
CA CYS A 118 11.83 1.43 -5.14
C CYS A 118 11.28 0.03 -5.43
N GLY A 119 10.92 -0.73 -4.39
CA GLY A 119 10.28 -2.03 -4.56
C GLY A 119 8.95 -1.92 -5.29
N ASN A 120 8.07 -1.00 -4.89
CA ASN A 120 6.77 -0.78 -5.56
C ASN A 120 6.96 -0.41 -7.04
N LEU A 121 7.89 0.51 -7.35
CA LEU A 121 8.22 0.89 -8.73
C LEU A 121 8.74 -0.30 -9.54
N ALA A 122 9.64 -1.11 -8.97
CA ALA A 122 10.17 -2.30 -9.63
C ALA A 122 9.07 -3.33 -9.92
N GLY A 123 8.14 -3.53 -8.99
CA GLY A 123 6.99 -4.41 -9.16
C GLY A 123 6.05 -3.95 -10.27
N ILE A 124 5.71 -2.66 -10.29
CA ILE A 124 4.88 -2.06 -11.35
C ILE A 124 5.57 -2.22 -12.70
N ALA A 125 6.84 -1.83 -12.80
CA ALA A 125 7.61 -1.92 -14.05
C ALA A 125 7.71 -3.37 -14.55
N CYS A 126 7.99 -4.33 -13.66
CA CYS A 126 8.03 -5.75 -14.01
C CYS A 126 6.70 -6.23 -14.60
N PHE A 127 5.59 -5.94 -13.93
CA PHE A 127 4.27 -6.37 -14.40
C PHE A 127 3.84 -5.67 -15.69
N SER A 128 4.09 -4.37 -15.82
CA SER A 128 3.83 -3.62 -17.05
C SER A 128 4.64 -4.14 -18.24
N LEU A 129 5.90 -4.52 -18.03
CA LEU A 129 6.73 -5.16 -19.07
C LEU A 129 6.17 -6.53 -19.47
N LEU A 130 5.70 -7.33 -18.49
CA LEU A 130 5.06 -8.61 -18.80
C LEU A 130 3.81 -8.45 -19.67
N ILE A 131 2.96 -7.46 -19.37
CA ILE A 131 1.78 -7.14 -20.18
C ILE A 131 2.19 -6.66 -21.58
N TRP A 132 3.22 -5.82 -21.66
CA TRP A 132 3.73 -5.34 -22.95
C TRP A 132 4.18 -6.52 -23.84
N PHE A 133 4.96 -7.45 -23.28
CA PHE A 133 5.42 -8.63 -24.01
C PHE A 133 4.33 -9.68 -24.25
N SER A 134 3.23 -9.67 -23.49
CA SER A 134 2.12 -10.61 -23.71
C SER A 134 1.22 -10.23 -24.87
N GLY A 135 1.37 -9.02 -25.45
CA GLY A 135 0.54 -8.53 -26.54
C GLY A 135 -0.90 -8.17 -26.15
N LEU A 136 -1.17 -8.01 -24.84
CA LEU A 136 -2.53 -7.71 -24.33
C LEU A 136 -2.95 -6.24 -24.56
N VAL A 137 -2.00 -5.35 -24.80
CA VAL A 137 -2.20 -3.89 -24.93
C VAL A 137 -1.74 -3.39 -26.31
N MET A 138 -1.60 -4.31 -27.28
CA MET A 138 -1.20 -4.02 -28.67
C MET A 138 -2.42 -4.02 -29.60
#